data_AF-I7D381-F1
#
_entry.id   AF-I7D381-F1
#
_cell.length_a   1.000
_cell.length_b   1.000
_cell.length_c   1.000
_cell.angle_alpha   90.00
_cell.angle_beta   90.00
_cell.angle_gamma   90.00
#
_symmetry.space_group_name_H-M   'P 1'
#
loop_
_entity.id
_entity.type
_entity.pdbx_description
1 polymer ?
#
loop_
_entity_poly.entity_id
_entity_poly.type
_entity_poly.pdbx_seq_one_letter_code
_entity_poly.pdbx_strand_id
1 'polypeptide(L)'
;PLFADQFWHEKLIEVLNIGVGVGAEVWNPTFDITCPPVGRDKIEKALSKLMGGSEESKKIRQKVKEMAAMAKGAVEEGGSSYNNITALIEDLKACAFEKSKNG
;
A
#
# COMPACT_ATOMS: atom_id res chain seq x y z
N PRO A 1 3.12 12.23 2.27
CA PRO A 1 3.03 11.66 3.64
C PRO A 1 3.07 12.80 4.67
N LEU A 2 2.60 12.57 5.90
CA LEU A 2 2.45 13.58 6.95
C LEU A 2 2.88 13.05 8.32
N PHE A 3 2.38 11.90 8.76
CA PHE A 3 2.64 11.34 10.11
C PHE A 3 2.57 9.81 10.10
N ALA A 4 2.74 9.19 11.27
CA ALA A 4 2.67 7.74 11.47
C ALA A 4 3.59 6.98 10.49
N ASP A 5 3.09 5.93 9.85
CA ASP A 5 3.82 5.06 8.93
C ASP A 5 3.79 5.51 7.47
N GLN A 6 3.20 6.67 7.18
CA GLN A 6 2.97 7.12 5.79
C GLN A 6 4.25 7.27 4.96
N PHE A 7 5.37 7.59 5.59
CA PHE A 7 6.67 7.68 4.90
C PHE A 7 7.19 6.30 4.48
N TRP A 8 6.89 5.25 5.27
CA TRP A 8 7.17 3.88 4.88
C TRP A 8 6.25 3.43 3.74
N HIS A 9 4.96 3.79 3.81
CA HIS A 9 4.03 3.54 2.70
C HIS A 9 4.44 4.25 1.41
N GLU A 10 4.89 5.51 1.49
CA GLU A 10 5.45 6.21 0.32
C GLU A 10 6.68 5.47 -0.21
N LYS A 11 7.58 5.00 0.65
CA LYS A 11 8.75 4.25 0.20
C LYS A 11 8.39 2.93 -0.46
N LEU A 12 7.38 2.23 0.05
CA LEU A 12 6.85 1.03 -0.57
C LEU A 12 6.28 1.33 -1.97
N ILE A 13 5.50 2.41 -2.12
CA ILE A 13 4.98 2.87 -3.40
C ILE A 13 6.10 3.16 -4.40
N GLU A 14 7.20 3.79 -3.95
CA GLU A 14 8.39 4.05 -4.78
C GLU A 14 9.10 2.75 -5.21
N VAL A 15 9.35 1.83 -4.28
CA VAL A 15 9.99 0.54 -4.58
C VAL A 15 9.13 -0.29 -5.54
N LEU A 16 7.81 -0.26 -5.33
CA LEU A 16 6.85 -0.87 -6.23
C LEU A 16 6.68 -0.06 -7.52
N ASN A 17 7.23 1.14 -7.67
CA ASN A 17 7.11 1.99 -8.86
C ASN A 17 5.66 2.16 -9.35
N ILE A 18 4.73 2.38 -8.40
CA ILE A 18 3.29 2.52 -8.66
C ILE A 18 2.76 3.93 -8.35
N GLY A 19 3.63 4.86 -7.97
CA GLY A 19 3.25 6.23 -7.65
C GLY A 19 4.44 7.17 -7.64
N VAL A 20 4.15 8.45 -7.41
CA VAL A 20 5.16 9.53 -7.39
C VAL A 20 4.97 10.34 -6.11
N GLY A 21 6.04 10.45 -5.32
CA GLY A 21 6.06 11.33 -4.15
C GLY A 21 5.95 12.80 -4.55
N VAL A 22 5.16 13.56 -3.81
CA VAL A 22 4.97 15.01 -4.04
C VAL A 22 6.09 15.87 -3.42
N GLY A 23 7.02 15.24 -2.69
CA GLY A 23 8.17 15.91 -2.06
C GLY A 23 7.86 16.53 -0.70
N ALA A 24 6.94 15.91 0.06
CA ALA A 24 6.76 16.18 1.48
C ALA A 24 7.80 15.36 2.29
N GLU A 25 8.73 16.05 2.94
CA GLU A 25 9.93 15.42 3.53
C GLU A 25 9.96 15.49 5.06
N VAL A 26 8.99 16.16 5.68
CA VAL A 26 8.94 16.39 7.13
C VAL A 26 7.88 15.49 7.78
N TRP A 27 8.32 14.63 8.69
CA TRP A 27 7.44 13.79 9.49
C TRP A 27 6.90 14.55 10.71
N ASN A 28 5.59 14.52 10.91
CA ASN A 28 4.94 15.11 12.08
C ASN A 28 4.75 14.02 13.16
N PRO A 29 5.16 14.28 14.42
CA PRO A 29 5.04 13.29 15.50
C PRO A 29 3.62 13.00 15.96
N THR A 30 2.71 13.96 15.78
CA THR A 30 1.30 13.88 16.16
C THR A 30 0.42 14.21 14.95
N PHE A 31 -0.89 14.30 15.17
CA PHE A 31 -1.84 14.77 14.18
C PHE A 31 -1.73 16.28 13.89
N ASP A 32 -0.92 17.00 14.65
CA ASP A 32 -0.66 18.41 14.42
C ASP A 32 0.29 18.57 13.23
N ILE A 33 -0.25 19.04 12.11
CA ILE A 33 0.50 19.25 10.87
C ILE A 33 1.26 20.57 11.00
N THR A 34 2.54 20.47 11.32
CA THR A 34 3.46 21.62 11.48
C THR A 34 4.46 21.73 10.33
N CYS A 35 4.51 20.73 9.45
CA CYS A 35 5.36 20.74 8.27
C CYS A 35 4.99 21.87 7.30
N PRO A 36 5.98 22.49 6.62
CA PRO A 36 5.72 23.54 5.65
C PRO A 36 4.91 23.01 4.45
N PRO A 37 4.11 23.87 3.80
CA PRO A 37 3.39 23.48 2.60
C PRO A 37 4.35 23.11 1.47
N VAL A 38 3.96 22.10 0.67
CA VAL A 38 4.71 21.72 -0.52
C VAL A 38 4.52 22.78 -1.60
N GLY A 39 5.62 23.29 -2.14
CA GLY A 39 5.59 24.32 -3.19
C GLY A 39 4.93 23.82 -4.49
N ARG A 40 4.28 24.75 -5.20
CA ARG A 40 3.58 24.51 -6.47
C ARG A 40 4.44 23.74 -7.48
N ASP A 41 5.71 24.11 -7.63
CA ASP A 41 6.60 23.49 -8.63
C ASP A 41 6.84 22.00 -8.35
N LYS A 42 6.93 21.60 -7.08
CA LYS A 42 7.07 20.18 -6.70
C LYS A 42 5.78 19.42 -7.06
N ILE A 43 4.62 20.02 -6.78
CA ILE A 43 3.31 19.44 -7.10
C ILE A 43 3.15 19.27 -8.61
N GLU A 44 3.46 20.31 -9.40
CA GLU A 44 3.34 20.29 -10.86
C GLU A 44 4.25 19.22 -11.49
N LYS A 45 5.49 19.08 -10.99
CA LYS A 45 6.41 18.02 -11.44
C LYS A 45 5.89 16.63 -11.11
N ALA A 46 5.35 16.42 -9.90
CA ALA A 46 4.79 15.12 -9.50
C ALA A 46 3.58 14.75 -10.37
N LEU A 47 2.67 15.70 -10.63
CA LEU A 47 1.54 15.51 -11.53
C LEU A 47 1.99 15.20 -12.96
N SER A 48 2.97 15.94 -13.48
CA SER A 48 3.50 15.70 -14.83
C SER A 48 4.12 14.31 -14.96
N LYS A 49 4.83 13.82 -13.93
CA LYS A 49 5.38 12.45 -13.91
C LYS A 49 4.31 11.38 -13.79
N LEU A 50 3.23 11.61 -13.07
CA LEU A 50 2.16 10.63 -12.86
C LEU A 50 1.17 10.57 -14.04
N MET A 51 0.75 11.73 -14.52
CA MET A 51 -0.35 11.91 -15.46
C MET A 51 0.11 12.33 -16.87
N GLY A 52 1.40 12.59 -17.05
CA GLY A 52 1.96 12.94 -18.34
C GLY A 52 1.81 11.84 -19.40
N GLY A 53 2.19 12.21 -20.62
CA GLY A 53 2.26 11.31 -21.78
C GLY A 53 3.57 10.55 -21.91
N SER A 54 4.52 10.73 -20.99
CA SER A 54 5.82 10.05 -21.04
C SER A 54 5.67 8.55 -20.83
N GLU A 55 6.69 7.79 -21.26
CA GLU A 55 6.73 6.34 -21.05
C GLU A 55 6.79 5.97 -19.56
N GLU A 56 7.43 6.78 -18.73
CA GLU A 56 7.43 6.62 -17.28
C GLU A 56 6.01 6.69 -16.71
N SER A 57 5.25 7.73 -17.07
CA SER A 57 3.86 7.92 -16.61
C SER A 57 2.96 6.76 -17.02
N LYS A 58 3.10 6.27 -18.27
CA LYS A 58 2.33 5.13 -18.76
C LYS A 58 2.67 3.84 -18.00
N LYS A 59 3.96 3.58 -17.74
CA LYS A 59 4.42 2.41 -16.98
C LYS A 59 3.88 2.39 -15.55
N ILE A 60 3.86 3.53 -14.86
CA ILE A 60 3.27 3.65 -13.52
C ILE A 60 1.80 3.23 -13.56
N ARG A 61 1.01 3.82 -14.47
CA ARG A 61 -0.42 3.50 -14.60
C ARG A 61 -0.69 2.06 -15.01
N GLN A 62 0.17 1.48 -15.85
CA GLN A 62 0.07 0.06 -16.22
C GLN A 62 0.34 -0.84 -15.02
N LYS A 63 1.40 -0.58 -14.25
CA LYS A 63 1.75 -1.39 -13.07
C LYS A 63 0.67 -1.33 -11.99
N VAL A 64 0.03 -0.18 -11.81
CA VAL A 64 -1.14 -0.04 -10.92
C VAL A 64 -2.29 -0.94 -11.37
N LYS A 65 -2.57 -1.03 -12.68
CA LYS A 65 -3.64 -1.92 -13.20
C LYS A 65 -3.31 -3.39 -12.97
N GLU A 66 -2.07 -3.80 -13.21
CA GLU A 66 -1.59 -5.17 -12.94
C GLU A 66 -1.70 -5.51 -11.46
N MET A 67 -1.29 -4.58 -10.58
CA MET A 67 -1.41 -4.74 -9.13
C MET A 67 -2.86 -4.83 -8.66
N ALA A 68 -3.77 -4.03 -9.24
CA ALA A 68 -5.19 -4.12 -8.92
C ALA A 68 -5.79 -5.48 -9.31
N ALA A 69 -5.39 -6.03 -10.47
CA ALA A 69 -5.80 -7.36 -10.89
C ALA A 69 -5.27 -8.45 -9.94
N MET A 70 -4.00 -8.37 -9.54
CA MET A 70 -3.41 -9.31 -8.56
C MET A 70 -4.08 -9.23 -7.19
N ALA A 71 -4.33 -8.01 -6.69
CA ALA A 71 -4.99 -7.81 -5.40
C ALA A 71 -6.42 -8.37 -5.41
N LYS A 72 -7.15 -8.21 -6.52
CA LYS A 72 -8.48 -8.81 -6.69
C LYS A 72 -8.41 -10.34 -6.71
N GLY A 73 -7.50 -10.92 -7.49
CA GLY A 73 -7.34 -12.37 -7.57
C GLY A 73 -6.87 -13.01 -6.25
N ALA A 74 -6.12 -12.28 -5.42
CA ALA A 74 -5.67 -12.77 -4.11
C ALA A 74 -6.82 -13.01 -3.12
N VAL A 75 -7.93 -12.26 -3.23
CA VAL A 75 -9.07 -12.34 -2.30
C VAL A 75 -10.24 -13.17 -2.82
N GLU A 76 -10.25 -13.51 -4.11
CA GLU A 76 -11.24 -14.42 -4.70
C GLU A 76 -11.09 -15.85 -4.14
N GLU A 77 -12.13 -16.68 -4.29
CA GLU A 77 -12.08 -18.07 -3.83
C GLU A 77 -10.92 -18.83 -4.50
N GLY A 78 -10.10 -19.52 -3.70
CA GLY A 78 -8.86 -20.16 -4.16
C GLY A 78 -7.66 -19.21 -4.29
N GLY A 79 -7.85 -17.91 -4.09
CA GLY A 79 -6.80 -16.90 -4.06
C GLY A 79 -5.88 -17.00 -2.82
N SER A 80 -4.70 -16.39 -2.90
CA SER A 80 -3.68 -16.52 -1.85
C SER A 80 -4.12 -15.99 -0.48
N SER A 81 -4.72 -14.79 -0.43
CA SER A 81 -5.23 -14.21 0.82
C SER A 81 -6.44 -14.98 1.34
N TYR A 82 -7.33 -15.44 0.45
CA TYR A 82 -8.47 -16.29 0.82
C TYR A 82 -8.00 -17.59 1.48
N ASN A 83 -7.04 -18.28 0.86
CA ASN A 83 -6.49 -19.54 1.36
C ASN A 83 -5.76 -19.33 2.70
N ASN A 84 -4.99 -18.25 2.84
CA ASN A 84 -4.27 -17.95 4.08
C ASN A 84 -5.23 -17.73 5.26
N ILE A 85 -6.32 -16.98 5.06
CA ILE A 85 -7.32 -16.76 6.11
C ILE A 85 -8.07 -18.06 6.42
N THR A 86 -8.37 -18.86 5.41
CA THR A 86 -9.03 -20.17 5.59
C THR A 86 -8.16 -21.10 6.44
N ALA A 87 -6.86 -21.22 6.11
CA ALA A 87 -5.89 -21.99 6.88
C ALA A 87 -5.78 -21.50 8.33
N LEU A 88 -5.70 -20.17 8.54
CA LEU A 88 -5.69 -19.59 9.88
C LEU A 88 -6.94 -19.97 10.70
N ILE A 89 -8.12 -19.98 10.08
CA ILE A 89 -9.36 -20.39 10.76
C ILE A 89 -9.32 -21.87 11.12
N GLU A 90 -8.79 -22.73 10.26
CA GLU A 90 -8.63 -24.16 10.52
C GLU A 90 -7.66 -24.41 11.68
N ASP A 91 -6.53 -23.72 11.71
CA ASP A 91 -5.56 -23.78 12.81
C ASP A 91 -6.18 -23.37 14.15
N LEU A 92 -6.96 -22.28 14.16
CA LEU A 92 -7.66 -21.81 15.36
C LEU A 92 -8.71 -22.82 15.85
N LYS A 93 -9.44 -23.47 14.94
CA LYS A 93 -10.40 -24.53 15.29
C LYS A 93 -9.67 -25.72 15.91
N ALA A 94 -8.60 -26.19 15.29
CA ALA A 94 -7.80 -27.31 15.81
C ALA A 94 -7.29 -27.03 17.23
N CYS A 95 -6.74 -25.84 17.46
CA CYS A 95 -6.25 -25.43 18.77
C CYS A 95 -7.37 -25.36 19.84
N ALA A 96 -8.58 -24.92 19.46
CA ALA A 96 -9.73 -24.90 20.35
C ALA A 96 -10.19 -26.32 20.75
N PHE A 97 -10.17 -27.28 19.82
CA PHE A 97 -10.52 -28.68 20.11
C PHE A 97 -9.50 -29.40 20.99
N GLU A 98 -8.21 -29.06 20.87
CA GLU A 98 -7.17 -29.57 21.78
C GLU A 98 -7.37 -29.08 23.22
N LYS A 99 -7.74 -27.82 23.40
CA LYS A 99 -8.04 -27.26 24.73
C LYS A 99 -9.26 -27.91 25.40
N SER A 100 -10.26 -28.31 24.62
CA SER A 100 -11.45 -29.01 25.14
C SER A 100 -11.21 -30.48 25.51
N LYS A 101 -10.14 -31.11 25.03
CA LYS A 101 -9.77 -32.49 25.40
C LYS A 101 -8.88 -32.57 26.65
N ASN A 102 -8.25 -31.46 27.02
CA ASN A 102 -7.25 -31.39 28.09
C ASN A 102 -7.75 -30.68 29.36
N GLY A 103 -9.04 -30.34 29.45
CA GLY A 103 -9.71 -29.81 30.64
C GLY A 103 -10.81 -30.74 31.11
#